data_AF-A0A7Z8JYC0-F1
#
_entry.id   AF-A0A7Z8JYC0-F1
#
_cell.length_a   1.000
_cell.length_b   1.000
_cell.length_c   1.000
_cell.angle_alpha   90.00
_cell.angle_beta   90.00
_cell.angle_gamma   90.00
#
_symmetry.space_group_name_H-M   'P 1'
#
loop_
_entity.id
_entity.type
_entity.pdbx_description
1 polymer ?
#
loop_
_entity_poly.entity_id
_entity_poly.type
_entity_poly.pdbx_seq_one_letter_code
_entity_poly.pdbx_strand_id
1 'polypeptide(L)'
;MGRVLSVRRGAGAECASGARAARADAPAAAGGPVRQTRPVPAVRPRPRPGGASGPLLVLVGPAACGKSTAGEAAARLLGVPFVDADAVGERYYREVGWDLDRLVDRVAEVGRLAAEREWEPARAHAVGRLVADHPGAVVALGAGHTTYEDPAHREAVRAALATAGAVVLLLPAAGRDDALRVLRARAVATKGTDWVRDGHDFLAGWLDDPGVRALATDVLVTGDEQPARTAERVAATAPPGGR
;
A
#
# COMPACT_ATOMS: atom_id res chain seq x y z
N MET A 1 66.69 13.93 -33.16
CA MET A 1 66.16 12.67 -33.74
C MET A 1 64.65 12.66 -33.57
N GLY A 2 63.88 12.42 -34.64
CA GLY A 2 62.51 11.89 -34.52
C GLY A 2 61.29 12.81 -34.74
N ARG A 3 61.08 13.24 -35.98
CA ARG A 3 59.80 13.42 -36.74
C ARG A 3 58.49 13.94 -36.07
N VAL A 4 58.10 15.09 -36.62
CA VAL A 4 56.76 15.59 -37.04
C VAL A 4 55.67 14.53 -37.29
N LEU A 5 54.44 14.79 -36.81
CA LEU A 5 53.21 14.70 -37.63
C LEU A 5 52.07 15.58 -37.06
N SER A 6 51.61 16.45 -37.94
CA SER A 6 50.49 17.39 -37.86
C SER A 6 49.21 16.72 -38.41
N VAL A 7 48.09 17.48 -38.44
CA VAL A 7 46.88 17.32 -39.28
C VAL A 7 45.75 16.49 -38.63
N ARG A 8 44.49 16.90 -38.49
CA ARG A 8 43.71 18.10 -38.89
C ARG A 8 42.36 18.14 -38.15
N ARG A 9 41.76 19.34 -38.11
CA ARG A 9 40.32 19.61 -37.93
C ARG A 9 39.51 19.24 -39.19
N GLY A 10 38.23 18.92 -39.00
CA GLY A 10 37.12 19.04 -39.96
C GLY A 10 35.83 18.69 -39.19
N ALA A 11 34.82 19.55 -38.97
CA ALA A 11 33.99 20.39 -39.85
C ALA A 11 32.87 19.60 -40.57
N GLY A 12 31.64 20.11 -40.44
CA GLY A 12 30.38 19.68 -41.09
C GLY A 12 29.35 19.26 -40.03
N ALA A 13 28.30 20.00 -39.63
CA ALA A 13 27.48 21.05 -40.23
C ALA A 13 26.67 20.63 -41.47
N GLU A 14 25.34 20.71 -41.30
CA GLU A 14 24.27 20.83 -42.32
C GLU A 14 23.96 19.56 -43.14
N CYS A 15 22.75 19.28 -43.67
CA CYS A 15 21.47 19.98 -43.84
C CYS A 15 20.42 18.86 -44.16
N ALA A 16 19.20 18.91 -43.61
CA ALA A 16 17.96 19.34 -44.28
C ALA A 16 17.21 18.33 -45.20
N SER A 17 15.90 18.26 -44.92
CA SER A 17 14.74 18.15 -45.82
C SER A 17 14.41 16.83 -46.55
N GLY A 18 13.21 16.33 -46.24
CA GLY A 18 12.10 16.23 -47.19
C GLY A 18 12.06 15.07 -48.18
N ALA A 19 11.06 14.19 -48.05
CA ALA A 19 10.04 13.96 -49.09
C ALA A 19 9.03 12.86 -48.68
N ARG A 20 7.80 13.05 -49.15
CA ARG A 20 6.62 12.20 -48.97
C ARG A 20 6.61 11.00 -49.92
N ALA A 21 5.72 10.06 -49.54
CA ALA A 21 4.83 9.23 -50.36
C ALA A 21 5.29 7.81 -50.71
N ALA A 22 4.55 6.84 -50.18
CA ALA A 22 3.84 5.85 -51.00
C ALA A 22 2.76 5.16 -50.16
N ARG A 23 1.54 5.12 -50.69
CA ARG A 23 0.42 4.29 -50.23
C ARG A 23 0.66 2.85 -50.67
N ALA A 24 0.26 1.88 -49.85
CA ALA A 24 -0.05 0.53 -50.29
C ALA A 24 -1.26 0.02 -49.49
N ASP A 25 -2.25 -0.47 -50.23
CA ASP A 25 -3.56 -0.93 -49.80
C ASP A 25 -3.55 -2.37 -49.24
N ALA A 26 -4.55 -2.60 -48.36
CA ALA A 26 -5.28 -3.84 -48.05
C ALA A 26 -4.66 -4.88 -47.07
N PRO A 27 -5.48 -5.73 -46.40
CA PRO A 27 -6.95 -5.80 -46.37
C PRO A 27 -7.58 -5.68 -44.97
N ALA A 28 -8.88 -5.33 -44.97
CA ALA A 28 -9.76 -5.28 -43.82
C ALA A 28 -10.12 -6.69 -43.33
N ALA A 29 -9.84 -6.99 -42.06
CA ALA A 29 -10.37 -8.14 -41.35
C ALA A 29 -11.51 -7.66 -40.43
N ALA A 30 -12.69 -8.25 -40.63
CA ALA A 30 -13.90 -8.03 -39.85
C ALA A 30 -13.71 -8.55 -38.42
N GLY A 31 -13.68 -7.62 -37.44
CA GLY A 31 -13.83 -7.92 -36.02
C GLY A 31 -15.19 -7.41 -35.55
N GLY A 32 -16.13 -8.32 -35.28
CA GLY A 32 -17.43 -7.99 -34.71
C GLY A 32 -17.30 -7.38 -33.30
N PRO A 33 -18.33 -6.65 -32.82
CA PRO A 33 -18.25 -5.97 -31.54
C PRO A 33 -18.16 -7.00 -30.39
N VAL A 34 -17.06 -6.94 -29.64
CA VAL A 34 -16.88 -7.67 -28.40
C VAL A 34 -17.94 -7.18 -27.40
N ARG A 35 -18.85 -8.07 -27.03
CA ARG A 35 -19.88 -7.84 -26.02
C ARG A 35 -19.18 -7.59 -24.68
N GLN A 36 -19.13 -6.34 -24.24
CA GLN A 36 -18.67 -5.99 -22.90
C GLN A 36 -19.57 -6.72 -21.88
N THR A 37 -18.99 -7.64 -21.12
CA THR A 37 -19.66 -8.28 -20.00
C THR A 37 -19.87 -7.24 -18.91
N ARG A 38 -21.12 -7.05 -18.50
CA ARG A 38 -21.47 -6.17 -17.37
C ARG A 38 -20.73 -6.64 -16.11
N PRO A 39 -20.18 -5.72 -15.29
CA PRO A 39 -19.62 -6.10 -14.01
C PRO A 39 -20.71 -6.73 -13.12
N VAL A 40 -20.39 -7.88 -12.53
CA VAL A 40 -21.25 -8.57 -11.56
C VAL A 40 -21.38 -7.66 -10.34
N PRO A 41 -22.59 -7.32 -9.87
CA PRO A 41 -22.74 -6.49 -8.68
C PRO A 41 -22.15 -7.21 -7.48
N ALA A 42 -21.28 -6.52 -6.73
CA ALA A 42 -20.73 -7.02 -5.49
C ALA A 42 -21.88 -7.36 -4.52
N VAL A 43 -22.03 -8.64 -4.19
CA VAL A 43 -22.97 -9.10 -3.18
C VAL A 43 -22.54 -8.52 -1.84
N ARG A 44 -23.33 -7.60 -1.28
CA ARG A 44 -23.11 -7.11 0.08
C ARG A 44 -23.47 -8.23 1.07
N PRO A 45 -22.55 -8.71 1.92
CA PRO A 45 -22.90 -9.66 2.95
C PRO A 45 -23.87 -9.00 3.95
N ARG A 46 -24.88 -9.76 4.40
CA ARG A 46 -25.81 -9.31 5.43
C ARG A 46 -25.06 -9.18 6.76
N PRO A 47 -25.30 -8.12 7.56
CA PRO A 47 -24.71 -8.02 8.89
C PRO A 47 -25.22 -9.17 9.77
N ARG A 48 -24.30 -9.83 10.48
CA ARG A 48 -24.64 -10.85 11.48
C ARG A 48 -25.14 -10.15 12.75
N PRO A 49 -26.18 -10.65 13.42
CA PRO A 49 -26.57 -10.11 14.72
C PRO A 49 -25.62 -10.63 15.80
N GLY A 50 -24.91 -9.73 16.48
CA GLY A 50 -24.31 -9.99 17.81
C GLY A 50 -22.78 -10.06 17.94
N GLY A 51 -21.99 -9.72 16.90
CA GLY A 51 -20.52 -9.65 16.98
C GLY A 51 -20.00 -8.49 16.14
N ALA A 52 -18.80 -7.98 16.46
CA ALA A 52 -18.08 -6.87 15.80
C ALA A 52 -18.65 -6.46 14.42
N SER A 53 -19.12 -5.20 14.31
CA SER A 53 -19.66 -4.67 13.05
C SER A 53 -18.60 -4.30 12.03
N GLY A 54 -17.31 -4.40 12.38
CA GLY A 54 -16.18 -4.12 11.51
C GLY A 54 -15.53 -5.37 10.90
N PRO A 55 -14.31 -5.23 10.35
CA PRO A 55 -13.55 -6.35 9.81
C PRO A 55 -13.33 -7.45 10.83
N LEU A 56 -13.20 -8.69 10.35
CA LEU A 56 -12.83 -9.82 11.21
C LEU A 56 -11.43 -9.62 11.78
N LEU A 57 -10.49 -9.23 10.91
CA LEU A 57 -9.10 -8.91 11.26
C LEU A 57 -8.66 -7.64 10.55
N VAL A 58 -7.88 -6.81 11.22
CA VAL A 58 -7.13 -5.71 10.61
C VAL A 58 -5.64 -5.93 10.82
N LEU A 59 -4.85 -5.93 9.74
CA LEU A 59 -3.40 -6.06 9.79
C LEU A 59 -2.74 -4.69 9.73
N VAL A 60 -1.87 -4.42 10.69
CA VAL A 60 -1.11 -3.17 10.82
C VAL A 60 0.39 -3.44 10.94
N GLY A 61 1.18 -2.39 10.74
CA GLY A 61 2.63 -2.42 10.85
C GLY A 61 3.36 -1.78 9.66
N PRO A 62 4.70 -1.69 9.75
CA PRO A 62 5.50 -0.93 8.79
C PRO A 62 5.43 -1.46 7.35
N ALA A 63 5.86 -0.64 6.38
CA ALA A 63 5.98 -1.10 5.00
C ALA A 63 6.91 -2.33 4.93
N ALA A 64 6.59 -3.29 4.05
CA ALA A 64 7.35 -4.54 3.85
C ALA A 64 7.35 -5.54 5.03
N CYS A 65 6.50 -5.39 6.05
CA CYS A 65 6.33 -6.41 7.10
C CYS A 65 5.48 -7.63 6.69
N GLY A 66 4.91 -7.64 5.47
CA GLY A 66 4.20 -8.80 4.91
C GLY A 66 2.68 -8.81 5.07
N LYS A 67 2.04 -7.68 5.43
CA LYS A 67 0.58 -7.56 5.62
C LYS A 67 -0.23 -8.11 4.46
N SER A 68 0.03 -7.68 3.23
CA SER A 68 -0.76 -8.11 2.07
C SER A 68 -0.62 -9.62 1.84
N THR A 69 0.60 -10.14 1.88
CA THR A 69 0.87 -11.58 1.67
C THR A 69 0.25 -12.46 2.76
N ALA A 70 0.48 -12.13 4.03
CA ALA A 70 -0.06 -12.90 5.15
C ALA A 70 -1.58 -12.74 5.26
N GLY A 71 -2.11 -11.54 5.01
CA GLY A 71 -3.53 -11.24 5.07
C GLY A 71 -4.34 -11.95 3.99
N GLU A 72 -3.87 -11.94 2.74
CA GLU A 72 -4.54 -12.67 1.65
C GLU A 72 -4.57 -14.18 1.94
N ALA A 73 -3.44 -14.74 2.39
CA ALA A 73 -3.38 -16.15 2.75
C ALA A 73 -4.27 -16.49 3.96
N ALA A 74 -4.29 -15.65 5.01
CA ALA A 74 -5.14 -15.84 6.17
C ALA A 74 -6.63 -15.74 5.82
N ALA A 75 -7.01 -14.78 4.97
CA ALA A 75 -8.38 -14.64 4.48
C ALA A 75 -8.86 -15.90 3.75
N ARG A 76 -7.99 -16.50 2.91
CA ARG A 76 -8.27 -17.79 2.26
C ARG A 76 -8.47 -18.93 3.26
N LEU A 77 -7.62 -19.01 4.28
CA LEU A 77 -7.76 -20.03 5.35
C LEU A 77 -9.07 -19.87 6.14
N LEU A 78 -9.53 -18.63 6.32
CA LEU A 78 -10.75 -18.28 7.03
C LEU A 78 -12.01 -18.32 6.15
N GLY A 79 -11.86 -18.41 4.83
CA GLY A 79 -12.99 -18.36 3.88
C GLY A 79 -13.68 -17.00 3.81
N VAL A 80 -12.96 -15.91 4.09
CA VAL A 80 -13.49 -14.52 4.09
C VAL A 80 -12.77 -13.65 3.05
N PRO A 81 -13.34 -12.49 2.66
CA PRO A 81 -12.68 -11.56 1.74
C PRO A 81 -11.38 -10.97 2.30
N PHE A 82 -10.44 -10.67 1.40
CA PHE A 82 -9.24 -9.88 1.68
C PHE A 82 -9.36 -8.50 1.04
N VAL A 83 -8.95 -7.45 1.76
CA VAL A 83 -8.93 -6.06 1.28
C VAL A 83 -7.59 -5.43 1.60
N ASP A 84 -6.91 -4.92 0.57
CA ASP A 84 -5.67 -4.15 0.72
C ASP A 84 -5.98 -2.65 0.59
N ALA A 85 -5.71 -1.89 1.65
CA ALA A 85 -5.91 -0.44 1.68
C ALA A 85 -5.08 0.29 0.60
N ASP A 86 -3.88 -0.20 0.28
CA ASP A 86 -3.05 0.40 -0.77
C ASP A 86 -3.71 0.23 -2.16
N ALA A 87 -4.55 -0.80 -2.34
CA ALA A 87 -5.23 -1.07 -3.61
C ALA A 87 -6.58 -0.36 -3.76
N VAL A 88 -7.31 -0.16 -2.64
CA VAL A 88 -8.69 0.38 -2.70
C VAL A 88 -8.84 1.75 -2.03
N GLY A 89 -7.83 2.22 -1.29
CA GLY A 89 -7.90 3.43 -0.45
C GLY A 89 -8.12 4.72 -1.23
N GLU A 90 -7.67 4.77 -2.49
CA GLU A 90 -7.76 5.96 -3.33
C GLU A 90 -9.19 6.51 -3.46
N ARG A 91 -10.18 5.62 -3.58
CA ARG A 91 -11.59 6.05 -3.67
C ARG A 91 -12.05 6.80 -2.42
N TYR A 92 -11.51 6.47 -1.25
CA TYR A 92 -11.86 7.10 0.01
C TYR A 92 -11.11 8.42 0.20
N TYR A 93 -9.86 8.54 -0.25
CA TYR A 93 -9.18 9.83 -0.25
C TYR A 93 -9.98 10.87 -1.07
N ARG A 94 -10.55 10.45 -2.21
CA ARG A 94 -11.33 11.33 -3.09
C ARG A 94 -12.59 11.90 -2.44
N GLU A 95 -13.19 11.17 -1.49
CA GLU A 95 -14.37 11.64 -0.74
C GLU A 95 -14.08 12.92 0.07
N VAL A 96 -12.81 13.17 0.40
CA VAL A 96 -12.35 14.35 1.14
C VAL A 96 -11.41 15.25 0.33
N GLY A 97 -11.50 15.16 -1.00
CA GLY A 97 -10.76 16.04 -1.92
C GLY A 97 -9.27 15.71 -2.07
N TRP A 98 -8.85 14.50 -1.73
CA TRP A 98 -7.48 14.02 -1.92
C TRP A 98 -7.41 12.90 -2.96
N ASP A 99 -6.32 12.82 -3.70
CA ASP A 99 -5.94 11.68 -4.52
C ASP A 99 -4.40 11.55 -4.56
N LEU A 100 -3.91 10.52 -5.25
CA LEU A 100 -2.48 10.26 -5.32
C LEU A 100 -1.74 11.31 -6.16
N ASP A 101 -2.39 11.86 -7.19
CA ASP A 101 -1.80 12.92 -8.03
C ASP A 101 -1.57 14.19 -7.21
N ARG A 102 -2.58 14.60 -6.41
CA ARG A 102 -2.42 15.71 -5.46
C ARG A 102 -1.30 15.45 -4.46
N LEU A 103 -1.17 14.22 -3.94
CA LEU A 103 -0.05 13.89 -3.05
C LEU A 103 1.29 14.08 -3.77
N VAL A 104 1.43 13.62 -5.01
CA VAL A 104 2.65 13.81 -5.81
C VAL A 104 2.96 15.29 -6.00
N ASP A 105 1.97 16.11 -6.35
CA ASP A 105 2.13 17.55 -6.52
C ASP A 105 2.59 18.22 -5.21
N ARG A 106 1.97 17.86 -4.08
CA ARG A 106 2.36 18.39 -2.76
C ARG A 106 3.75 17.93 -2.35
N VAL A 107 4.15 16.69 -2.64
CA VAL A 107 5.51 16.21 -2.39
C VAL A 107 6.53 17.05 -3.18
N ALA A 108 6.23 17.40 -4.42
CA ALA A 108 7.11 18.25 -5.23
C ALA A 108 7.19 19.70 -4.72
N GLU A 109 6.11 20.22 -4.14
CA GLU A 109 6.03 21.61 -3.66
C GLU A 109 6.61 21.81 -2.26
N VAL A 110 6.27 20.94 -1.31
CA VAL A 110 6.58 21.13 0.12
C VAL A 110 7.48 20.03 0.71
N GLY A 111 7.89 19.06 -0.10
CA GLY A 111 8.66 17.90 0.34
C GLY A 111 7.79 16.79 0.93
N ARG A 112 8.34 15.56 1.02
CA ARG A 112 7.53 14.38 1.36
C ARG A 112 6.93 14.46 2.75
N LEU A 113 7.70 14.89 3.74
CA LEU A 113 7.24 14.92 5.13
C LEU A 113 6.08 15.90 5.34
N ALA A 114 6.17 17.12 4.78
CA ALA A 114 5.08 18.09 4.89
C ALA A 114 3.82 17.62 4.15
N ALA A 115 3.97 17.06 2.95
CA ALA A 115 2.85 16.50 2.19
C ALA A 115 2.14 15.34 2.93
N GLU A 116 2.90 14.46 3.60
CA GLU A 116 2.34 13.37 4.42
C GLU A 116 1.49 13.88 5.59
N ARG A 117 1.89 15.00 6.21
CA ARG A 117 1.12 15.66 7.29
C ARG A 117 -0.17 16.25 6.76
N GLU A 118 -0.12 16.97 5.64
CA GLU A 118 -1.31 17.51 4.98
C GLU A 118 -2.30 16.42 4.56
N TRP A 119 -1.79 15.22 4.27
CA TRP A 119 -2.57 14.06 3.84
C TRP A 119 -3.15 13.22 5.00
N GLU A 120 -2.80 13.50 6.25
CA GLU A 120 -3.32 12.80 7.44
C GLU A 120 -4.86 12.70 7.50
N PRO A 121 -5.63 13.78 7.24
CA PRO A 121 -7.09 13.71 7.29
C PRO A 121 -7.66 12.70 6.31
N ALA A 122 -7.07 12.59 5.11
CA ALA A 122 -7.53 11.65 4.10
C ALA A 122 -7.20 10.20 4.47
N ARG A 123 -6.01 9.95 5.03
CA ARG A 123 -5.68 8.61 5.55
C ARG A 123 -6.59 8.20 6.70
N ALA A 124 -6.87 9.11 7.63
CA ALA A 124 -7.78 8.83 8.76
C ALA A 124 -9.21 8.55 8.28
N HIS A 125 -9.72 9.35 7.34
CA HIS A 125 -11.02 9.12 6.71
C HIS A 125 -11.07 7.75 6.02
N ALA A 126 -10.04 7.40 5.24
CA ALA A 126 -9.98 6.12 4.56
C ALA A 126 -10.02 4.92 5.52
N VAL A 127 -9.36 4.98 6.69
CA VAL A 127 -9.47 3.91 7.69
C VAL A 127 -10.91 3.75 8.19
N GLY A 128 -11.58 4.85 8.51
CA GLY A 128 -12.99 4.81 8.92
C GLY A 128 -13.89 4.15 7.87
N ARG A 129 -13.71 4.51 6.59
CA ARG A 129 -14.48 3.92 5.48
C ARG A 129 -14.11 2.44 5.24
N LEU A 130 -12.83 2.09 5.30
CA LEU A 130 -12.36 0.70 5.17
C LEU A 130 -12.96 -0.20 6.26
N VAL A 131 -13.01 0.27 7.50
CA VAL A 131 -13.61 -0.49 8.59
C VAL A 131 -15.12 -0.64 8.41
N ALA A 132 -15.82 0.46 8.06
CA ALA A 132 -17.27 0.44 7.91
C ALA A 132 -17.76 -0.37 6.70
N ASP A 133 -17.05 -0.33 5.58
CA ASP A 133 -17.51 -0.93 4.32
C ASP A 133 -17.16 -2.42 4.19
N HIS A 134 -16.26 -2.95 5.03
CA HIS A 134 -15.75 -4.33 4.93
C HIS A 134 -15.95 -5.19 6.20
N PRO A 135 -17.20 -5.32 6.69
CA PRO A 135 -17.49 -6.15 7.85
C PRO A 135 -17.12 -7.62 7.57
N GLY A 136 -16.46 -8.27 8.53
CA GLY A 136 -16.08 -9.69 8.44
C GLY A 136 -14.91 -10.02 7.49
N ALA A 137 -14.29 -9.02 6.85
CA ALA A 137 -13.12 -9.22 5.99
C ALA A 137 -11.81 -9.25 6.79
N VAL A 138 -10.72 -9.69 6.14
CA VAL A 138 -9.35 -9.37 6.57
C VAL A 138 -8.92 -8.11 5.80
N VAL A 139 -8.60 -7.04 6.54
CA VAL A 139 -8.17 -5.76 5.96
C VAL A 139 -6.69 -5.54 6.26
N ALA A 140 -5.85 -5.33 5.26
CA ALA A 140 -4.48 -4.87 5.44
C ALA A 140 -4.40 -3.35 5.25
N LEU A 141 -3.96 -2.63 6.29
CA LEU A 141 -3.75 -1.18 6.19
C LEU A 141 -2.36 -0.86 5.64
N GLY A 142 -2.23 0.18 4.82
CA GLY A 142 -0.92 0.74 4.44
C GLY A 142 -0.20 1.35 5.65
N ALA A 143 1.14 1.44 5.62
CA ALA A 143 1.94 1.80 6.80
C ALA A 143 1.60 3.18 7.40
N GLY A 144 1.22 4.15 6.57
CA GLY A 144 0.83 5.50 7.02
C GLY A 144 -0.59 5.61 7.60
N HIS A 145 -1.40 4.55 7.58
CA HIS A 145 -2.78 4.57 8.08
C HIS A 145 -2.90 4.40 9.60
N THR A 146 -1.78 4.28 10.31
CA THR A 146 -1.76 4.14 11.77
C THR A 146 -0.82 5.14 12.46
N THR A 147 -0.26 6.07 11.70
CA THR A 147 0.73 7.06 12.17
C THR A 147 0.24 8.45 11.80
N TYR A 148 0.06 9.30 12.82
CA TYR A 148 -0.47 10.65 12.68
C TYR A 148 0.19 11.58 13.70
N GLU A 149 0.50 12.80 13.30
CA GLU A 149 0.92 13.87 14.19
C GLU A 149 -0.29 14.49 14.90
N ASP A 150 -1.42 14.67 14.21
CA ASP A 150 -2.63 15.20 14.84
C ASP A 150 -3.29 14.14 15.76
N PRO A 151 -3.45 14.40 17.07
CA PRO A 151 -4.10 13.47 17.98
C PRO A 151 -5.57 13.19 17.64
N ALA A 152 -6.28 14.11 16.99
CA ALA A 152 -7.67 13.91 16.57
C ALA A 152 -7.78 12.79 15.51
N HIS A 153 -6.84 12.75 14.56
CA HIS A 153 -6.78 11.67 13.57
C HIS A 153 -6.42 10.33 14.21
N ARG A 154 -5.51 10.32 15.20
CA ARG A 154 -5.21 9.10 15.98
C ARG A 154 -6.43 8.57 16.71
N GLU A 155 -7.21 9.46 17.35
CA GLU A 155 -8.43 9.07 18.07
C GLU A 155 -9.50 8.54 17.13
N ALA A 156 -9.72 9.20 15.98
CA ALA A 156 -10.69 8.74 14.98
C ALA A 156 -10.35 7.33 14.47
N VAL A 157 -9.07 7.07 14.17
CA VAL A 157 -8.60 5.76 13.71
C VAL A 157 -8.72 4.70 14.80
N ARG A 158 -8.36 5.04 16.05
CA ARG A 158 -8.56 4.15 17.20
C ARG A 158 -10.03 3.78 17.39
N ALA A 159 -10.93 4.75 17.34
CA ALA A 159 -12.36 4.52 17.49
C ALA A 159 -12.92 3.63 16.36
N ALA A 160 -12.47 3.83 15.12
CA ALA A 160 -12.84 2.96 14.00
C ALA A 160 -12.36 1.52 14.22
N LEU A 161 -11.07 1.34 14.52
CA LEU A 161 -10.45 0.02 14.70
C LEU A 161 -10.97 -0.75 15.92
N ALA A 162 -11.50 -0.06 16.94
CA ALA A 162 -12.14 -0.70 18.08
C ALA A 162 -13.37 -1.55 17.71
N THR A 163 -13.91 -1.39 16.50
CA THR A 163 -15.04 -2.19 15.99
C THR A 163 -14.60 -3.46 15.24
N ALA A 164 -13.31 -3.64 15.01
CA ALA A 164 -12.76 -4.84 14.38
C ALA A 164 -12.71 -6.02 15.38
N GLY A 165 -12.76 -7.25 14.86
CA GLY A 165 -12.64 -8.45 15.69
C GLY A 165 -11.28 -8.56 16.37
N ALA A 166 -10.20 -8.28 15.63
CA ALA A 166 -8.84 -8.15 16.16
C ALA A 166 -8.00 -7.21 15.28
N VAL A 167 -6.99 -6.59 15.88
CA VAL A 167 -6.00 -5.73 15.20
C VAL A 167 -4.62 -6.34 15.41
N VAL A 168 -4.03 -6.87 14.34
CA VAL A 168 -2.80 -7.66 14.40
C VAL A 168 -1.62 -6.87 13.86
N LEU A 169 -0.66 -6.55 14.73
CA LEU A 169 0.59 -5.93 14.35
C LEU A 169 1.60 -6.99 13.90
N LEU A 170 2.08 -6.88 12.66
CA LEU A 170 3.13 -7.73 12.11
C LEU A 170 4.51 -7.05 12.19
N LEU A 171 5.47 -7.74 12.79
CA LEU A 171 6.87 -7.31 12.87
C LEU A 171 7.80 -8.44 12.41
N PRO A 172 8.85 -8.16 11.63
CA PRO A 172 9.78 -9.21 11.20
C PRO A 172 10.75 -9.64 12.31
N ALA A 173 10.99 -8.80 13.32
CA ALA A 173 11.83 -9.14 14.46
C ALA A 173 11.32 -8.44 15.73
N ALA A 174 11.68 -8.97 16.90
CA ALA A 174 11.36 -8.36 18.19
C ALA A 174 12.26 -7.14 18.48
N GLY A 175 13.54 -7.24 18.14
CA GLY A 175 14.51 -6.16 18.26
C GLY A 175 14.30 -5.10 17.19
N ARG A 176 14.29 -3.83 17.61
CA ARG A 176 14.08 -2.68 16.72
C ARG A 176 15.05 -2.67 15.53
N ASP A 177 16.35 -2.76 15.79
CA ASP A 177 17.37 -2.60 14.75
C ASP A 177 17.34 -3.76 13.75
N ASP A 178 17.13 -4.99 14.23
CA ASP A 178 16.91 -6.14 13.37
C ASP A 178 15.65 -6.01 12.53
N ALA A 179 14.56 -5.53 13.13
CA ALA A 179 13.31 -5.32 12.41
C ALA A 179 13.52 -4.27 11.30
N LEU A 180 14.12 -3.13 11.61
CA LEU A 180 14.39 -2.07 10.65
C LEU A 180 15.28 -2.55 9.49
N ARG A 181 16.34 -3.32 9.81
CA ARG A 181 17.23 -3.91 8.81
C ARG A 181 16.48 -4.84 7.86
N VAL A 182 15.65 -5.74 8.38
CA VAL A 182 14.86 -6.68 7.56
C VAL A 182 13.81 -5.93 6.72
N LEU A 183 13.08 -5.00 7.33
CA LEU A 183 12.08 -4.19 6.62
C LEU A 183 12.71 -3.42 5.46
N ARG A 184 13.87 -2.80 5.69
CA ARG A 184 14.57 -2.01 4.67
C ARG A 184 15.04 -2.87 3.51
N ALA A 185 15.68 -4.02 3.81
CA ALA A 185 16.11 -4.96 2.78
C ALA A 185 14.93 -5.42 1.92
N ARG A 186 13.81 -5.78 2.54
CA ARG A 186 12.58 -6.17 1.83
C ARG A 186 11.97 -5.02 1.03
N ALA A 187 11.93 -3.81 1.58
CA ALA A 187 11.39 -2.64 0.90
C ALA A 187 12.20 -2.26 -0.34
N VAL A 188 13.53 -2.30 -0.28
CA VAL A 188 14.40 -2.09 -1.45
C VAL A 188 14.13 -3.17 -2.50
N ALA A 189 14.11 -4.45 -2.09
CA ALA A 189 13.92 -5.56 -3.02
C ALA A 189 12.53 -5.57 -3.72
N THR A 190 11.48 -5.17 -3.02
CA THR A 190 10.09 -5.33 -3.50
C THR A 190 9.43 -4.03 -3.97
N LYS A 191 9.87 -2.88 -3.44
CA LYS A 191 9.30 -1.55 -3.72
C LYS A 191 10.30 -0.58 -4.33
N GLY A 192 11.58 -0.99 -4.48
CA GLY A 192 12.63 -0.14 -5.04
C GLY A 192 13.00 1.05 -4.16
N THR A 193 12.67 1.02 -2.86
CA THR A 193 12.94 2.13 -1.94
C THR A 193 13.26 1.68 -0.53
N ASP A 194 14.17 2.39 0.11
CA ASP A 194 14.51 2.29 1.53
C ASP A 194 13.63 3.17 2.45
N TRP A 195 12.70 3.93 1.88
CA TRP A 195 11.83 4.90 2.56
C TRP A 195 12.54 6.05 3.30
N VAL A 196 13.79 6.37 2.94
CA VAL A 196 14.46 7.59 3.43
C VAL A 196 14.25 8.72 2.44
N ARG A 197 13.60 9.81 2.84
CA ARG A 197 13.35 10.99 1.99
C ARG A 197 13.55 12.26 2.78
N ASP A 198 14.23 13.24 2.20
CA ASP A 198 14.43 14.56 2.79
C ASP A 198 15.03 14.53 4.22
N GLY A 199 15.95 13.58 4.46
CA GLY A 199 16.55 13.35 5.78
C GLY A 199 15.64 12.66 6.80
N HIS A 200 14.41 12.29 6.41
CA HIS A 200 13.45 11.57 7.23
C HIS A 200 13.39 10.09 6.88
N ASP A 201 13.44 9.23 7.89
CA ASP A 201 13.33 7.79 7.77
C ASP A 201 11.90 7.34 8.10
N PHE A 202 11.05 7.27 7.07
CA PHE A 202 9.64 6.89 7.25
C PHE A 202 9.49 5.46 7.79
N LEU A 203 10.40 4.57 7.42
CA LEU A 203 10.33 3.18 7.85
C LEU A 203 10.64 3.02 9.33
N ALA A 204 11.64 3.76 9.82
CA ALA A 204 11.90 3.87 11.26
C ALA A 204 10.72 4.54 11.97
N GLY A 205 10.19 5.64 11.42
CA GLY A 205 9.02 6.32 11.97
C GLY A 205 7.82 5.40 12.18
N TRP A 206 7.44 4.61 11.16
CA TRP A 206 6.34 3.66 11.29
C TRP A 206 6.63 2.48 12.23
N LEU A 207 7.88 2.07 12.36
CA LEU A 207 8.29 0.99 13.28
C LEU A 207 8.26 1.45 14.74
N ASP A 208 8.68 2.69 14.97
CA ASP A 208 8.87 3.26 16.30
C ASP A 208 7.60 3.93 16.86
N ASP A 209 6.57 4.13 16.03
CA ASP A 209 5.33 4.77 16.43
C ASP A 209 4.63 3.99 17.58
N PRO A 210 4.49 4.58 18.79
CA PRO A 210 3.82 3.90 19.90
C PRO A 210 2.31 3.71 19.65
N GLY A 211 1.71 4.54 18.78
CA GLY A 211 0.32 4.47 18.38
C GLY A 211 -0.04 3.16 17.70
N VAL A 212 0.81 2.63 16.80
CA VAL A 212 0.50 1.35 16.14
C VAL A 212 0.47 0.18 17.13
N ARG A 213 1.35 0.21 18.14
CA ARG A 213 1.36 -0.81 19.20
C ARG A 213 0.15 -0.68 20.12
N ALA A 214 -0.27 0.54 20.43
CA ALA A 214 -1.45 0.79 21.26
C ALA A 214 -2.77 0.39 20.58
N LEU A 215 -2.80 0.34 19.24
CA LEU A 215 -3.95 -0.13 18.46
C LEU A 215 -4.05 -1.65 18.39
N ALA A 216 -2.93 -2.37 18.56
CA ALA A 216 -2.86 -3.81 18.34
C ALA A 216 -3.48 -4.59 19.51
N THR A 217 -4.37 -5.53 19.19
CA THR A 217 -4.82 -6.56 20.13
C THR A 217 -3.80 -7.69 20.21
N ASP A 218 -3.09 -7.95 19.09
CA ASP A 218 -2.14 -9.03 18.94
C ASP A 218 -0.86 -8.54 18.23
N VAL A 219 0.29 -9.03 18.66
CA VAL A 219 1.59 -8.74 18.03
C VAL A 219 2.22 -10.04 17.58
N LEU A 220 2.46 -10.18 16.28
CA LEU A 220 3.13 -11.34 15.70
C LEU A 220 4.51 -10.95 15.19
N VAL A 221 5.54 -11.50 15.85
CA VAL A 221 6.91 -11.51 15.33
C VAL A 221 7.05 -12.68 14.38
N THR A 222 7.34 -12.41 13.10
CA THR A 222 7.36 -13.44 12.05
C THR A 222 8.74 -14.05 11.82
N GLY A 223 9.81 -13.33 12.13
CA GLY A 223 11.17 -13.79 11.80
C GLY A 223 11.31 -14.13 10.31
N ASP A 224 11.95 -15.27 10.08
CA ASP A 224 12.14 -15.89 8.77
C ASP A 224 11.10 -17.00 8.47
N GLU A 225 9.97 -17.00 9.19
CA GLU A 225 8.88 -17.95 8.93
C GLU A 225 8.39 -17.84 7.48
N GLN A 226 8.00 -19.00 6.92
CA GLN A 226 7.35 -19.02 5.60
C GLN A 226 6.00 -18.30 5.66
N PRO A 227 5.58 -17.62 4.57
CA PRO A 227 4.32 -16.89 4.53
C PRO A 227 3.09 -17.70 4.96
N ALA A 228 3.05 -19.00 4.63
CA ALA A 228 1.96 -19.89 5.04
C ALA A 228 1.86 -20.02 6.57
N ARG A 229 2.99 -20.13 7.28
CA ARG A 229 3.02 -20.22 8.74
C ARG A 229 2.58 -18.91 9.40
N THR A 230 3.02 -17.77 8.85
CA THR A 230 2.55 -16.46 9.31
C THR A 230 1.05 -16.32 9.10
N ALA A 231 0.51 -16.77 7.96
CA ALA A 231 -0.91 -16.72 7.66
C ALA A 231 -1.76 -17.58 8.62
N GLU A 232 -1.29 -18.78 8.98
CA GLU A 232 -1.92 -19.62 10.01
C GLU A 232 -2.01 -18.89 11.36
N ARG A 233 -0.90 -18.25 11.77
CA ARG A 233 -0.85 -17.49 13.04
C ARG A 233 -1.79 -16.28 13.01
N VAL A 234 -1.84 -15.56 11.89
CA VAL A 234 -2.81 -14.47 11.69
C VAL A 234 -4.23 -15.01 11.77
N ALA A 235 -4.56 -16.08 11.05
CA ALA A 235 -5.90 -16.67 11.07
C ALA A 235 -6.31 -17.16 12.47
N ALA A 236 -5.36 -17.63 13.28
CA ALA A 236 -5.60 -18.07 14.65
C ALA A 236 -5.97 -16.93 15.62
N THR A 237 -5.70 -15.67 15.27
CA THR A 237 -6.14 -14.49 16.06
C THR A 237 -7.61 -14.12 15.83
N ALA A 238 -8.27 -14.72 14.84
CA ALA A 238 -9.67 -14.44 14.57
C ALA A 238 -10.55 -14.89 15.76
N PRO A 239 -11.51 -14.07 16.21
CA PRO A 239 -12.39 -14.42 17.32
C PRO A 239 -13.23 -15.69 17.02
N PRO A 240 -13.53 -16.50 18.05
CA PRO A 240 -14.34 -17.71 17.89
C PRO A 240 -15.75 -17.38 17.35
N GLY A 241 -16.20 -18.14 16.35
CA GLY A 241 -17.46 -17.90 15.62
C GLY A 241 -17.30 -17.26 14.22
N GLY A 242 -16.06 -17.01 13.80
CA GLY A 242 -15.73 -16.50 12.45
C GLY A 242 -15.72 -17.53 11.32
N ARG A 243 -16.17 -18.77 11.54
CA ARG A 243 -16.31 -19.80 10.50
C ARG A 243 -17.74 -19.91 9.99
#